data_AF-A0A958KDG3-F1
#
_entry.id   AF-A0A958KDG3-F1
#
_cell.length_a   1.000
_cell.length_b   1.000
_cell.length_c   1.000
_cell.angle_alpha   90.00
_cell.angle_beta   90.00
_cell.angle_gamma   90.00
#
_symmetry.space_group_name_H-M   'P 1'
#
loop_
_entity.id
_entity.type
_entity.pdbx_description
1 polymer ?
#
loop_
_entity_poly.entity_id
_entity_poly.type
_entity_poly.pdbx_seq_one_letter_code
_entity_poly.pdbx_strand_id
1 'polypeptide(L)'
;MKLNDKQIQRLVTTVFKDLKAKDLIQFKQKEDKVYDRAVEIVRADYHREVLLDEEVNKMMDQLERQNPGQFERYKMFPMLKKRLAKEKGIIL
;
A
#
# COMPACT_ATOMS: atom_id res chain seq x y z
N MET A 1 2.89 8.77 -2.38
CA MET A 1 1.92 9.84 -2.04
C MET A 1 1.20 9.41 -0.77
N LYS A 2 1.20 10.21 0.31
CA LYS A 2 0.48 9.86 1.55
C LYS A 2 -0.99 10.23 1.36
N LEU A 3 -1.85 9.25 1.07
CA LEU A 3 -3.30 9.45 1.05
C LEU A 3 -3.79 9.85 2.44
N ASN A 4 -4.62 10.89 2.49
CA ASN A 4 -5.21 11.37 3.73
C ASN A 4 -6.36 10.43 4.15
N ASP A 5 -6.58 10.22 5.45
CA ASP A 5 -7.63 9.31 5.96
C ASP A 5 -9.02 9.63 5.37
N LYS A 6 -9.32 10.91 5.14
CA LYS A 6 -10.56 11.35 4.46
C LYS A 6 -10.69 10.84 3.02
N GLN A 7 -9.58 10.68 2.30
CA GLN A 7 -9.57 10.14 0.94
C GLN A 7 -9.76 8.62 0.95
N ILE A 8 -9.17 7.92 1.92
CA ILE A 8 -9.37 6.49 2.13
C ILE A 8 -10.85 6.20 2.43
N GLN A 9 -11.45 6.96 3.35
CA GLN A 9 -12.88 6.86 3.65
C GLN A 9 -13.73 7.10 2.39
N ARG A 10 -13.49 8.18 1.64
CA ARG A 10 -14.24 8.43 0.39
C ARG A 10 -14.14 7.27 -0.60
N LEU A 11 -12.94 6.70 -0.79
CA LEU A 11 -12.73 5.54 -1.65
C LEU A 11 -13.56 4.34 -1.19
N VAL A 12 -13.49 4.02 0.10
CA VAL A 12 -14.26 2.91 0.68
C VAL A 12 -15.77 3.18 0.50
N THR A 13 -16.26 4.40 0.75
CA THR A 13 -17.70 4.71 0.58
C THR A 13 -18.16 4.53 -0.85
N THR A 14 -17.38 5.00 -1.83
CA THR A 14 -17.72 4.86 -3.24
C THR A 14 -17.74 3.38 -3.65
N VAL A 15 -16.73 2.59 -3.24
CA VAL A 15 -16.67 1.16 -3.53
C VAL A 15 -17.87 0.44 -2.92
N PHE A 16 -18.20 0.69 -1.66
CA PHE A 16 -19.37 0.09 -1.01
C PHE A 16 -20.70 0.53 -1.65
N LYS A 17 -20.80 1.80 -2.08
CA LYS A 17 -21.98 2.31 -2.77
C LYS A 17 -22.19 1.63 -4.11
N ASP A 18 -21.13 1.47 -4.91
CA ASP A 18 -21.18 0.81 -6.22
C ASP A 18 -21.47 -0.69 -6.09
N LEU A 19 -20.87 -1.33 -5.10
CA LEU A 19 -21.11 -2.75 -4.81
C LEU A 19 -22.55 -2.99 -4.32
N LYS A 20 -23.12 -2.06 -3.52
CA LYS A 20 -24.54 -2.09 -3.09
C LYS A 20 -25.48 -1.82 -4.25
N ALA A 21 -25.13 -0.90 -5.16
CA ALA A 21 -25.92 -0.58 -6.35
C ALA A 21 -26.01 -1.76 -7.33
N LYS A 22 -25.02 -2.66 -7.32
CA LYS A 22 -24.99 -3.88 -8.13
C LYS A 22 -25.56 -5.12 -7.40
N ASP A 23 -26.06 -4.94 -6.17
CA ASP A 23 -26.59 -6.01 -5.31
C ASP A 23 -25.60 -7.18 -5.09
N LEU A 24 -24.30 -6.89 -5.11
CA LEU A 24 -23.22 -7.89 -5.01
C LEU A 24 -22.80 -8.20 -3.57
N ILE A 25 -23.41 -7.55 -2.57
CA ILE A 25 -23.02 -7.69 -1.16
C ILE A 25 -24.23 -7.87 -0.25
N GLN A 26 -24.19 -8.91 0.55
CA GLN A 26 -25.02 -9.05 1.74
C GLN A 26 -24.17 -8.81 2.98
N PHE A 27 -24.56 -7.82 3.78
CA PHE A 27 -23.88 -7.51 5.03
C PHE A 27 -24.25 -8.54 6.09
N LYS A 28 -23.25 -9.29 6.57
CA LYS A 28 -23.42 -10.24 7.69
C LYS A 28 -23.48 -9.55 9.07
N GLN A 29 -23.13 -8.26 9.13
CA GLN A 29 -23.10 -7.42 10.33
C GLN A 29 -23.46 -5.97 9.98
N LYS A 30 -23.61 -5.11 11.00
CA LYS A 30 -23.89 -3.67 10.81
C LYS A 30 -22.90 -3.04 9.82
N GLU A 31 -23.43 -2.24 8.88
CA GLU A 31 -22.66 -1.60 7.81
C GLU A 31 -21.47 -0.80 8.36
N ASP A 32 -21.64 -0.09 9.49
CA ASP A 32 -20.57 0.70 10.13
C ASP A 32 -19.33 -0.14 10.47
N LYS A 33 -19.52 -1.34 11.05
CA LYS A 33 -18.39 -2.23 11.42
C LYS A 33 -17.65 -2.76 10.20
N VAL A 34 -18.38 -3.04 9.13
CA VAL A 34 -17.80 -3.53 7.88
C VAL A 34 -17.00 -2.41 7.20
N TYR A 35 -17.54 -1.19 7.25
CA TYR A 35 -16.91 -0.01 6.71
C TYR A 35 -15.62 0.35 7.47
N ASP A 36 -15.66 0.40 8.81
CA ASP A 36 -14.49 0.64 9.64
C ASP A 36 -13.39 -0.40 9.36
N ARG A 37 -13.77 -1.68 9.27
CA ARG A 37 -12.82 -2.75 8.96
C ARG A 37 -12.20 -2.60 7.56
N ALA A 38 -12.97 -2.17 6.59
CA ALA A 38 -12.47 -1.92 5.24
C ALA A 38 -11.49 -0.74 5.21
N VAL A 39 -11.80 0.35 5.94
CA VAL A 39 -10.89 1.48 6.10
C VAL A 39 -9.58 1.05 6.78
N GLU A 40 -9.65 0.23 7.83
CA GLU A 40 -8.48 -0.33 8.49
C GLU A 40 -7.61 -1.17 7.55
N ILE A 41 -8.21 -2.05 6.75
CA ILE A 41 -7.48 -2.90 5.80
C ILE A 41 -6.73 -2.04 4.79
N VAL A 42 -7.42 -1.07 4.18
CA VAL A 42 -6.80 -0.18 3.20
C VAL A 42 -5.69 0.64 3.84
N ARG A 43 -5.92 1.18 5.05
CA ARG A 43 -4.91 1.94 5.79
C ARG A 43 -3.69 1.09 6.13
N ALA A 44 -3.89 -0.16 6.56
CA ALA A 44 -2.82 -1.10 6.85
C ALA A 44 -2.00 -1.43 5.61
N ASP A 45 -2.65 -1.56 4.45
CA ASP A 45 -1.99 -1.83 3.18
C ASP A 45 -1.11 -0.66 2.72
N TYR A 46 -1.64 0.57 2.77
CA TYR A 46 -0.84 1.77 2.52
C TYR A 46 0.33 1.91 3.49
N HIS A 47 0.13 1.57 4.76
CA HIS A 47 1.22 1.59 5.73
C HIS A 47 2.31 0.56 5.38
N ARG A 48 1.93 -0.63 4.90
CA ARG A 48 2.89 -1.63 4.41
C ARG A 48 3.68 -1.11 3.22
N GLU A 49 3.05 -0.40 2.29
CA GLU A 49 3.74 0.20 1.15
C GLU A 49 4.75 1.27 1.60
N VAL A 50 4.38 2.13 2.56
CA VAL A 50 5.30 3.14 3.11
C VAL A 50 6.51 2.49 3.79
N LEU A 51 6.28 1.44 4.58
CA LEU A 51 7.37 0.70 5.23
C LEU A 51 8.29 0.03 4.20
N LEU A 52 7.71 -0.52 3.12
CA LEU A 52 8.46 -1.07 2.01
C LEU A 52 9.37 -0.01 1.36
N ASP A 53 8.85 1.19 1.11
CA ASP A 53 9.64 2.29 0.54
C ASP A 53 10.79 2.73 1.46
N GLU A 54 10.55 2.81 2.77
CA GLU A 54 11.60 3.13 3.76
C GLU A 54 12.69 2.05 3.80
N GLU A 55 12.30 0.78 3.72
CA GLU A 55 13.22 -0.35 3.75
C GLU A 55 14.04 -0.45 2.45
N VAL A 56 13.41 -0.20 1.30
CA VAL A 56 14.11 -0.07 0.02
C VAL A 56 15.14 1.05 0.10
N ASN A 57 14.78 2.23 0.62
CA ASN A 57 15.73 3.33 0.77
C ASN A 57 16.92 2.97 1.67
N LYS A 58 16.68 2.32 2.81
CA LYS A 58 17.76 1.86 3.70
C LYS A 58 18.72 0.87 3.01
N MET A 59 18.17 -0.09 2.26
CA MET A 59 18.99 -1.03 1.48
C MET A 59 19.79 -0.31 0.40
N MET A 60 19.19 0.66 -0.28
CA MET A 60 19.87 1.47 -1.28
C MET A 60 21.03 2.26 -0.67
N ASP A 61 20.83 2.92 0.46
CA ASP A 61 21.88 3.68 1.15
C ASP A 61 23.02 2.76 1.64
N GLN A 62 22.70 1.53 2.08
CA GLN A 62 23.70 0.54 2.47
C GLN A 62 24.53 0.06 1.27
N LEU A 63 23.89 -0.22 0.14
CA LEU A 63 24.56 -0.65 -1.08
C LEU A 63 25.45 0.45 -1.66
N GLU A 64 24.99 1.71 -1.61
CA GLU A 64 25.76 2.88 -2.04
C GLU A 64 27.03 3.07 -1.19
N ARG A 65 26.94 2.87 0.13
CA ARG A 65 28.11 2.89 1.03
C ARG A 65 29.11 1.78 0.75
N GLN A 66 28.65 0.60 0.35
CA GLN A 66 29.51 -0.56 0.07
C GLN A 66 30.16 -0.48 -1.32
N ASN A 67 29.50 0.16 -2.29
CA ASN A 67 29.97 0.25 -3.68
C ASN A 67 29.90 1.71 -4.21
N PRO A 68 30.79 2.59 -3.74
CA PRO A 68 30.84 3.96 -4.22
C PRO A 68 31.21 4.02 -5.71
N GLY A 69 30.40 4.72 -6.52
CA GLY A 69 30.74 5.09 -7.91
C GLY A 69 30.08 4.26 -9.04
N GLN A 70 29.36 3.18 -8.75
CA GLN A 70 28.58 2.41 -9.77
C GLN A 70 27.06 2.37 -9.51
N PHE A 71 26.55 3.28 -8.68
CA PHE A 71 25.19 3.17 -8.16
C PHE A 71 24.18 4.04 -8.91
N GLU A 72 23.52 3.47 -9.92
CA GLU A 72 22.40 4.13 -10.61
C GLU A 72 21.11 4.01 -9.77
N ARG A 73 21.00 4.83 -8.71
CA ARG A 73 19.89 4.82 -7.73
C ARG A 73 18.51 4.79 -8.38
N TYR A 74 18.33 5.56 -9.44
CA TYR A 74 17.06 5.66 -10.18
C TYR A 74 16.64 4.34 -10.86
N LYS A 75 17.58 3.53 -11.35
CA LYS A 75 17.29 2.23 -11.99
C LYS A 75 17.15 1.10 -10.97
N MET A 76 17.96 1.16 -9.92
CA MET A 76 18.02 0.12 -8.89
C MET A 76 16.82 0.17 -7.94
N PHE A 77 16.33 1.36 -7.58
CA PHE A 77 15.18 1.55 -6.70
C PHE A 77 13.91 0.78 -7.16
N PRO A 78 13.42 0.94 -8.41
CA PRO A 78 12.24 0.20 -8.86
C PRO A 78 12.46 -1.31 -8.96
N MET A 79 13.69 -1.77 -9.27
CA MET A 79 14.01 -3.21 -9.26
C MET A 79 13.97 -3.79 -7.84
N LEU A 80 14.56 -3.09 -6.86
CA LEU A 80 14.58 -3.52 -5.47
C LEU A 80 13.18 -3.49 -4.85
N LYS A 81 12.40 -2.42 -5.12
CA LYS A 81 11.01 -2.29 -4.69
C LYS A 81 10.15 -3.43 -5.21
N LYS A 82 10.27 -3.79 -6.50
CA LYS A 82 9.56 -4.94 -7.09
C LYS A 82 9.93 -6.26 -6.43
N ARG A 83 11.23 -6.49 -6.16
CA ARG A 83 11.69 -7.72 -5.51
C ARG A 83 11.14 -7.86 -4.09
N LEU A 84 11.27 -6.80 -3.29
CA LEU A 84 10.81 -6.78 -1.90
C LEU A 84 9.28 -6.84 -1.79
N ALA A 85 8.55 -6.17 -2.70
CA ALA A 85 7.11 -6.31 -2.77
C ALA A 85 6.68 -7.77 -2.99
N LYS A 86 7.35 -8.47 -3.92
CA LYS A 86 7.09 -9.88 -4.20
C LYS A 86 7.39 -10.78 -3.00
N GLU A 87 8.50 -10.54 -2.30
CA GLU A 87 8.87 -11.31 -1.10
C GLU A 87 7.89 -11.08 0.07
N LYS A 88 7.39 -9.85 0.23
CA LYS A 88 6.45 -9.50 1.30
C LYS A 88 4.98 -9.72 0.94
N GLY A 89 4.69 -10.19 -0.28
CA GLY A 89 3.33 -10.34 -0.79
C GLY A 89 2.55 -9.03 -0.89
N ILE A 90 3.25 -7.90 -1.06
CA ILE A 90 2.64 -6.58 -1.27
C ILE A 90 2.34 -6.42 -2.76
N ILE A 91 1.11 -6.02 -3.08
CA ILE A 91 0.70 -5.71 -4.45
C ILE A 91 1.06 -4.25 -4.72
N LEU A 92 1.83 -4.00 -5.79
CA LEU A 92 2.27 -2.67 -6.23
C LEU A 92 1.35 -2.09 -7.30
#